data_AF-A0A2N2ACE3-F1
#
_entry.id   AF-A0A2N2ACE3-F1
#
_cell.length_a   1.000
_cell.length_b   1.000
_cell.length_c   1.000
_cell.angle_alpha   90.00
_cell.angle_beta   90.00
_cell.angle_gamma   90.00
#
_symmetry.space_group_name_H-M   'P 1'
#
loop_
_entity.id
_entity.type
_entity.pdbx_description
1 polymer ?
#
loop_
_entity_poly.entity_id
_entity_poly.type
_entity_poly.pdbx_seq_one_letter_code
_entity_poly.pdbx_strand_id
1 'polypeptide(L)'
;MVKVGRNSPCPCGSGEKYKRCCEKKEAELKRAELPVGRFRYEPGSYGGPGRGYMPSILGYKEIGPDSWAEHLCLVKPDAVVEDQDVATSMAEKHLAAARQAQIDAGGSPQDFALSLRHEGYKSVSDFRMVNIQA
;
A
#
# COMPACT_ATOMS: atom_id res chain seq x y z
N MET A 1 -3.42 16.23 8.52
CA MET A 1 -2.18 15.93 7.77
C MET A 1 -1.06 16.84 8.26
N VAL A 2 -0.02 16.29 8.89
CA VAL A 2 1.15 17.08 9.29
C VAL A 2 1.91 17.46 8.02
N LYS A 3 1.95 18.75 7.66
CA LYS A 3 2.81 19.23 6.57
C LYS A 3 4.27 19.04 6.99
N VAL A 4 4.92 18.00 6.47
CA VAL A 4 6.34 17.75 6.72
C VAL A 4 7.15 18.86 6.08
N GLY A 5 8.00 19.52 6.87
CA GLY A 5 8.90 20.54 6.36
C GLY A 5 9.89 19.96 5.35
N ARG A 6 10.09 20.63 4.21
CA ARG A 6 11.01 20.19 3.14
C ARG A 6 12.43 19.84 3.62
N ASN A 7 12.90 20.51 4.67
CA ASN A 7 14.23 20.28 5.24
C ASN A 7 14.24 19.31 6.45
N SER A 8 13.07 18.88 6.94
CA SER A 8 12.95 17.95 8.04
C SER A 8 13.39 16.54 7.64
N PRO A 9 13.82 15.69 8.60
CA PRO A 9 14.02 14.28 8.35
C PRO A 9 12.79 13.65 7.72
N CYS A 10 13.00 12.81 6.71
CA CYS A 10 11.93 12.18 5.96
C CYS A 10 11.21 11.14 6.84
N PRO A 11 9.86 11.17 6.95
CA PRO A 11 9.10 10.28 7.82
C PRO A 11 9.13 8.82 7.37
N CYS A 12 9.63 8.52 6.17
CA CYS A 12 9.79 7.14 5.69
C CYS A 12 10.97 6.40 6.32
N GLY A 13 11.74 7.04 7.22
CA GLY A 13 12.87 6.42 7.91
C GLY A 13 14.16 6.33 7.12
N SER A 14 14.31 7.06 5.99
CA SER A 14 15.55 7.03 5.20
C SER A 14 16.71 7.80 5.83
N GLY A 15 16.44 8.64 6.84
CA GLY A 15 17.42 9.56 7.43
C GLY A 15 17.74 10.79 6.57
N GLU A 16 17.24 10.87 5.34
CA GLU A 16 17.44 12.01 4.45
C GLU A 16 16.46 13.15 4.72
N LYS A 17 16.75 14.36 4.21
CA LYS A 17 15.78 15.47 4.21
C LYS A 17 14.59 15.13 3.30
N TYR A 18 13.36 15.48 3.70
CA TYR A 18 12.13 15.19 2.94
C TYR A 18 12.24 15.58 1.45
N LYS A 19 12.78 16.77 1.17
CA LYS A 19 12.97 17.27 -0.21
C LYS A 19 13.93 16.48 -1.09
N ARG A 20 14.77 15.66 -0.47
CA ARG A 20 15.73 14.79 -1.17
C ARG A 20 15.24 13.33 -1.24
N CYS A 21 14.19 12.98 -0.51
CA CYS A 21 13.62 11.64 -0.46
C CYS A 21 12.17 11.62 -0.99
N CYS A 22 11.16 11.59 -0.10
CA CYS A 22 9.78 11.37 -0.52
C CYS A 22 9.24 12.48 -1.43
N GLU A 23 9.60 13.76 -1.25
CA GLU A 23 9.11 14.84 -2.13
C GLU A 23 9.52 14.59 -3.60
N LYS A 24 10.76 14.12 -3.84
CA LYS A 24 11.23 13.76 -5.17
C LYS A 24 10.47 12.56 -5.73
N LYS A 25 10.33 11.50 -4.93
CA LYS A 25 9.63 10.27 -5.33
C LYS A 25 8.15 10.52 -5.62
N GLU A 26 7.51 11.42 -4.89
CA GLU A 26 6.13 11.85 -5.13
C GLU A 26 6.02 12.62 -6.44
N ALA A 27 6.94 13.55 -6.69
CA ALA A 27 6.99 14.29 -7.94
C ALA A 27 7.29 13.39 -9.15
N GLU A 28 8.07 12.32 -8.97
CA GLU A 28 8.30 11.28 -9.98
C GLU A 28 7.03 10.45 -10.19
N LEU A 29 6.37 9.97 -9.12
CA LEU A 29 5.11 9.22 -9.23
C LEU A 29 4.02 10.00 -9.99
N LYS A 30 3.90 11.30 -9.71
CA LYS A 30 2.95 12.18 -10.40
C LYS A 30 3.25 12.35 -11.90
N ARG A 31 4.48 12.07 -12.33
CA ARG A 31 4.92 12.15 -13.73
C ARG A 31 5.05 10.79 -14.41
N ALA A 32 5.02 9.70 -13.65
CA ALA A 32 5.17 8.35 -14.18
C ALA A 32 3.90 7.92 -14.93
N GLU A 33 4.10 7.25 -16.07
CA GLU A 33 3.01 6.54 -16.73
C GLU A 33 2.63 5.32 -15.89
N LEU A 34 1.35 5.26 -15.52
CA LEU A 34 0.81 4.13 -14.77
C LEU A 34 0.62 2.94 -15.70
N PRO A 35 0.76 1.71 -15.19
CA PRO A 35 0.50 0.52 -15.98
C PRO A 35 -0.96 0.52 -16.44
N VAL A 36 -1.16 0.27 -17.74
CA VAL A 36 -2.49 0.14 -18.33
C VAL A 36 -3.18 -1.15 -17.87
N GLY A 37 -4.50 -1.09 -17.75
CA GLY A 37 -5.37 -2.21 -17.40
C GLY A 37 -6.24 -1.93 -16.19
N ARG A 38 -7.08 -2.91 -15.84
CA ARG A 38 -7.88 -2.88 -14.62
C ARG A 38 -7.13 -3.56 -13.48
N PHE A 39 -7.24 -2.95 -12.30
CA PHE A 39 -6.64 -3.45 -11.08
C PHE A 39 -7.71 -3.64 -10.02
N ARG A 40 -7.56 -4.69 -9.22
CA ARG A 40 -8.38 -4.97 -8.04
C ARG A 40 -7.46 -5.07 -6.83
N TYR A 41 -7.92 -4.58 -5.69
CA TYR A 41 -7.16 -4.60 -4.44
C TYR A 41 -7.99 -5.24 -3.34
N GLU A 42 -7.39 -6.17 -2.61
CA GLU A 42 -8.02 -6.89 -1.50
C GLU A 42 -7.20 -6.72 -0.22
N PRO A 43 -7.84 -6.35 0.90
CA PRO A 43 -7.18 -6.27 2.19
C PRO A 43 -6.94 -7.68 2.75
N GLY A 44 -5.94 -7.79 3.60
CA GLY A 44 -5.60 -9.04 4.27
C GLY A 44 -4.54 -8.82 5.33
N SER A 45 -3.90 -9.91 5.74
CA SER A 45 -2.73 -9.89 6.61
C SER A 45 -1.56 -10.62 5.96
N TYR A 46 -0.37 -10.17 6.29
CA TYR A 46 0.89 -10.81 5.95
C TYR A 46 1.60 -11.23 7.23
N GLY A 47 2.19 -12.42 7.26
CA GLY A 47 2.85 -12.95 8.45
C GLY A 47 2.20 -14.24 8.92
N GLY A 48 2.32 -14.54 10.21
CA GLY A 48 1.79 -15.78 10.75
C GLY A 48 2.09 -15.98 12.23
N PRO A 49 1.60 -17.09 12.80
CA PRO A 49 1.76 -17.42 14.21
C PRO A 49 3.24 -17.37 14.65
N GLY A 50 3.50 -16.76 15.80
CA GLY A 50 4.85 -16.63 16.38
C GLY A 50 5.73 -15.53 15.76
N ARG A 51 5.34 -14.93 14.63
CA ARG A 51 6.02 -13.75 14.04
C ARG A 51 5.17 -12.49 14.09
N GLY A 52 3.85 -12.65 14.29
CA GLY A 52 2.87 -11.58 14.21
C GLY A 52 2.32 -11.41 12.79
N TYR A 53 1.23 -10.66 12.71
CA TYR A 53 0.52 -10.30 11.49
C TYR A 53 0.71 -8.81 11.22
N MET A 54 0.90 -8.48 9.95
CA MET A 54 1.04 -7.12 9.45
C MET A 54 -0.10 -6.85 8.47
N PRO A 55 -0.72 -5.66 8.48
CA PRO A 55 -1.72 -5.29 7.49
C PRO A 55 -1.14 -5.42 6.07
N SER A 56 -1.89 -6.05 5.17
CA SER A 56 -1.47 -6.23 3.78
C SER A 56 -2.58 -5.95 2.79
N ILE A 57 -2.20 -5.58 1.57
CA ILE A 57 -3.11 -5.36 0.45
C ILE A 57 -2.55 -6.13 -0.75
N LEU A 58 -3.33 -7.08 -1.25
CA LEU A 58 -3.02 -7.82 -2.47
C LEU A 58 -3.63 -7.10 -3.67
N GLY A 59 -2.79 -6.82 -4.67
CA GLY A 59 -3.18 -6.23 -5.93
C GLY A 59 -3.23 -7.27 -7.03
N TYR A 60 -4.32 -7.29 -7.77
CA TYR A 60 -4.52 -8.12 -8.95
C TYR A 60 -4.60 -7.25 -10.20
N LYS A 61 -4.16 -7.80 -11.33
CA LYS A 61 -4.31 -7.23 -12.66
C LYS A 61 -5.22 -8.12 -13.50
N GLU A 62 -6.16 -7.50 -14.20
CA GLU A 62 -7.01 -8.20 -15.18
C GLU A 62 -6.15 -8.73 -16.33
N ILE A 63 -6.27 -10.03 -16.63
CA ILE A 63 -5.57 -10.73 -17.72
C ILE A 63 -6.54 -11.26 -18.79
N GLY A 64 -7.84 -11.14 -18.57
CA GLY A 64 -8.90 -11.55 -19.49
C GLY A 64 -10.27 -11.24 -18.89
N PRO A 65 -11.38 -11.51 -19.62
CA PRO A 65 -12.72 -11.34 -19.10
C PRO A 65 -12.89 -12.13 -17.80
N ASP A 66 -13.16 -11.42 -16.70
CA ASP A 66 -13.29 -11.97 -15.35
C ASP A 66 -12.09 -12.81 -14.86
N SER A 67 -10.92 -12.66 -15.50
CA SER A 67 -9.69 -13.39 -15.19
C SER A 67 -8.66 -12.44 -14.59
N TRP A 68 -8.19 -12.75 -13.38
CA TRP A 68 -7.32 -11.89 -12.60
C TRP A 68 -6.04 -12.63 -12.22
N ALA A 69 -4.89 -11.98 -12.41
CA ALA A 69 -3.61 -12.47 -11.94
C ALA A 69 -3.11 -11.64 -10.77
N GLU A 70 -2.47 -12.29 -9.80
CA GLU A 70 -1.69 -11.62 -8.76
C GLU A 70 -0.64 -10.71 -9.42
N HIS A 71 -0.58 -9.46 -8.98
CA HIS A 71 0.30 -8.46 -9.55
C HIS A 71 1.31 -7.92 -8.54
N LEU A 72 0.86 -7.66 -7.30
CA LEU A 72 1.71 -7.13 -6.24
C LEU A 72 1.12 -7.43 -4.87
N CYS A 73 1.97 -7.47 -3.85
CA CYS A 73 1.55 -7.46 -2.44
C CYS A 73 2.19 -6.26 -1.75
N LEU A 74 1.36 -5.51 -1.01
CA LEU A 74 1.79 -4.42 -0.15
C LEU A 74 1.64 -4.83 1.30
N VAL A 75 2.63 -4.51 2.13
CA VAL A 75 2.61 -4.81 3.57
C VAL A 75 2.98 -3.55 4.34
N LYS A 76 2.35 -3.34 5.50
CA LYS A 76 2.71 -2.30 6.48
C LYS A 76 3.56 -2.94 7.59
N PRO A 77 4.90 -3.04 7.43
CA PRO A 77 5.75 -3.84 8.31
C PRO A 77 5.96 -3.23 9.69
N ASP A 78 5.66 -1.95 9.88
CA ASP A 78 5.77 -1.23 11.15
C ASP A 78 4.55 -1.43 12.06
N ALA A 79 3.50 -2.12 11.60
CA ALA A 79 2.28 -2.41 12.35
C ALA A 79 2.11 -3.90 12.59
N VAL A 80 2.99 -4.50 13.39
CA VAL A 80 2.90 -5.91 13.78
C VAL A 80 1.90 -6.08 14.93
N VAL A 81 0.92 -6.96 14.75
CA VAL A 81 -0.09 -7.33 15.76
C VAL A 81 -0.13 -8.85 15.94
N GLU A 82 -0.64 -9.32 17.07
CA GLU A 82 -0.71 -10.77 17.34
C GLU A 82 -1.91 -11.45 16.67
N ASP A 83 -2.93 -10.67 16.30
CA ASP A 83 -4.20 -11.15 15.78
C ASP A 83 -4.36 -10.86 14.27
N GLN A 84 -4.77 -11.89 13.52
CA GLN A 84 -4.91 -11.82 12.06
C GLN A 84 -6.04 -10.90 11.61
N ASP A 85 -7.17 -10.91 12.32
CA ASP A 85 -8.36 -10.13 11.99
C ASP A 85 -8.12 -8.65 12.28
N VAL A 86 -7.36 -8.34 13.34
CA VAL A 86 -6.91 -6.98 13.63
C VAL A 86 -6.04 -6.43 12.49
N ALA A 87 -5.06 -7.21 12.01
CA ALA A 87 -4.23 -6.79 10.87
C ALA A 87 -5.05 -6.56 9.60
N THR A 88 -6.02 -7.45 9.34
CA THR A 88 -6.91 -7.37 8.17
C THR A 88 -7.83 -6.16 8.25
N SER A 89 -8.42 -5.88 9.42
CA SER A 89 -9.28 -4.70 9.64
C SER A 89 -8.50 -3.38 9.50
N MET A 90 -7.22 -3.35 9.90
CA MET A 90 -6.35 -2.20 9.62
C MET A 90 -6.13 -2.02 8.11
N ALA A 91 -5.91 -3.11 7.37
CA ALA A 91 -5.76 -3.05 5.92
C ALA A 91 -7.04 -2.57 5.23
N GLU A 92 -8.21 -3.03 5.65
CA GLU A 92 -9.52 -2.57 5.16
C GLU A 92 -9.68 -1.06 5.32
N LYS A 93 -9.39 -0.52 6.52
CA LYS A 93 -9.53 0.91 6.80
C LYS A 93 -8.59 1.75 5.93
N HIS A 94 -7.32 1.36 5.81
CA HIS A 94 -6.36 2.08 4.99
C HIS A 94 -6.71 1.99 3.50
N LEU A 95 -7.16 0.83 3.02
CA LEU A 95 -7.60 0.65 1.65
C LEU A 95 -8.86 1.48 1.33
N ALA A 96 -9.81 1.55 2.26
CA ALA A 96 -10.99 2.41 2.12
C ALA A 96 -10.61 3.90 2.08
N ALA A 97 -9.69 4.35 2.94
CA ALA A 97 -9.19 5.71 2.92
C ALA A 97 -8.47 6.04 1.60
N ALA A 98 -7.67 5.11 1.06
CA ALA A 98 -7.00 5.29 -0.23
C ALA A 98 -8.00 5.38 -1.40
N ARG A 99 -9.06 4.56 -1.38
CA ARG A 99 -10.17 4.66 -2.35
C ARG A 99 -10.89 6.00 -2.25
N GLN A 100 -11.15 6.49 -1.03
CA GLN A 100 -11.77 7.80 -0.84
C GLN A 100 -10.88 8.93 -1.37
N ALA A 101 -9.58 8.90 -1.06
CA ALA A 101 -8.62 9.89 -1.56
C ALA A 101 -8.55 9.91 -3.10
N GLN A 102 -8.67 8.74 -3.74
CA GLN A 102 -8.77 8.63 -5.19
C GLN A 102 -10.03 9.32 -5.73
N ILE A 103 -11.19 9.11 -5.09
CA ILE A 103 -12.46 9.74 -5.50
C ILE A 103 -12.37 11.26 -5.34
N ASP A 104 -11.88 11.74 -4.19
CA ASP A 104 -11.77 13.17 -3.88
C ASP A 104 -10.84 13.92 -4.85
N ALA A 105 -9.83 13.23 -5.39
CA ALA A 105 -8.89 13.76 -6.37
C ALA A 105 -9.33 13.57 -7.84
N GLY A 106 -10.58 13.15 -8.09
CA GLY A 106 -11.12 12.99 -9.44
C GLY A 106 -10.70 11.69 -10.14
N GLY A 107 -10.37 10.64 -9.38
CA GLY A 107 -10.11 9.29 -9.89
C GLY A 107 -8.64 8.94 -10.12
N SER A 108 -7.70 9.84 -9.83
CA SER A 108 -6.25 9.67 -10.03
C SER A 108 -5.69 8.45 -9.28
N PRO A 109 -5.21 7.40 -9.99
CA PRO A 109 -4.62 6.23 -9.32
C PRO A 109 -3.28 6.56 -8.64
N GLN A 110 -2.65 7.69 -8.98
CA GLN A 110 -1.47 8.19 -8.27
C GLN A 110 -1.82 8.57 -6.83
N ASP A 111 -2.98 9.17 -6.58
CA ASP A 111 -3.39 9.57 -5.23
C ASP A 111 -3.75 8.36 -4.35
N PHE A 112 -4.37 7.33 -4.97
CA PHE A 112 -4.53 6.02 -4.33
C PHE A 112 -3.18 5.45 -3.87
N ALA A 113 -2.19 5.41 -4.76
CA ALA A 113 -0.86 4.87 -4.45
C ALA A 113 -0.11 5.71 -3.40
N LEU A 114 -0.25 7.03 -3.44
CA LEU A 114 0.33 7.94 -2.46
C LEU A 114 -0.28 7.78 -1.07
N SER A 115 -1.60 7.62 -0.98
CA SER A 115 -2.29 7.38 0.28
C SER A 115 -1.75 6.13 0.99
N LEU A 116 -1.65 5.00 0.28
CA LEU A 116 -1.09 3.77 0.86
C LEU A 116 0.40 3.92 1.24
N ARG A 117 1.18 4.63 0.42
CA ARG A 117 2.60 4.91 0.75
C ARG A 117 2.73 5.75 2.02
N HIS A 118 1.89 6.76 2.21
CA HIS A 118 1.90 7.61 3.40
C HIS A 118 1.47 6.85 4.66
N GLU A 119 0.55 5.89 4.51
CA GLU A 119 0.23 4.91 5.56
C GLU A 119 1.39 3.94 5.85
N GLY A 120 2.47 3.95 5.08
CA GLY A 120 3.67 3.15 5.33
C GLY A 120 3.69 1.78 4.65
N TYR A 121 2.76 1.52 3.72
CA TYR A 121 2.79 0.30 2.93
C TYR A 121 4.01 0.25 2.00
N LYS A 122 4.62 -0.93 1.94
CA LYS A 122 5.78 -1.24 1.10
C LYS A 122 5.46 -2.48 0.27
N SER A 123 5.91 -2.49 -0.98
CA SER A 123 5.80 -3.68 -1.82
C SER A 123 6.79 -4.76 -1.36
N VAL A 124 6.33 -6.00 -1.34
CA VAL A 124 7.15 -7.20 -1.14
C VAL A 124 7.28 -7.96 -2.45
N SER A 125 8.48 -8.46 -2.74
CA SER A 125 8.72 -9.41 -3.83
C SER A 125 8.49 -10.84 -3.33
N ASP A 126 8.20 -11.76 -4.25
CA ASP A 126 8.21 -13.22 -4.01
C ASP A 126 7.32 -13.69 -2.84
N PHE A 127 6.15 -13.07 -2.68
CA PHE A 127 5.18 -13.44 -1.65
C PHE A 127 4.48 -14.76 -1.99
N ARG A 128 4.02 -15.49 -0.97
CA ARG A 128 3.20 -16.69 -1.11
C ARG A 128 1.87 -16.49 -0.43
N MET A 129 0.78 -16.72 -1.17
CA MET A 129 -0.54 -16.81 -0.60
C MET A 129 -0.70 -18.11 0.17
N VAL A 130 -1.17 -18.03 1.41
CA VAL A 130 -1.61 -19.19 2.17
C VAL A 130 -3.13 -19.07 2.28
N ASN A 131 -3.85 -19.91 1.54
CA ASN A 131 -5.29 -20.07 1.76
C ASN A 131 -5.46 -20.82 3.08
N ILE A 132 -5.62 -20.07 4.17
CA ILE A 132 -6.06 -20.64 5.44
C ILE A 132 -7.57 -20.81 5.28
N GLN A 133 -8.01 -21.96 4.76
CA GLN A 133 -9.41 -22.35 4.92
C GLN A 133 -9.65 -22.49 6.42
N ALA A 134 -10.58 -21.68 6.95
CA ALA A 134 -11.12 -21.86 8.29
C ALA A 134 -11.91 -23.17 8.38
#